data_AF-W7M1W1-F1
#
_entry.id   AF-W7M1W1-F1
#
_cell.length_a   1.000
_cell.length_b   1.000
_cell.length_c   1.000
_cell.angle_alpha   90.00
_cell.angle_beta   90.00
_cell.angle_gamma   90.00
#
_symmetry.space_group_name_H-M   'P 1'
#
loop_
_entity.id
_entity.type
_entity.pdbx_description
1 polymer ?
#
loop_
_entity_poly.entity_id
_entity_poly.type
_entity_poly.pdbx_seq_one_letter_code
_entity_poly.pdbx_strand_id
1 'polypeptide(L)' 'MIQQFLSLEYGNKKRLKKKLDDYLGINNHEVVERSGNQWQIMVPRKLEETEVEEIQEHMKQHYKSTT' A
#
# COMPACT_ATOMS: atom_id res chain seq x y z
N MET A 1 16.98 9.94 -7.48
CA MET A 1 16.31 8.94 -6.63
C MET A 1 15.01 8.53 -7.32
N ILE A 2 14.78 7.24 -7.52
CA ILE A 2 13.54 6.75 -8.11
C ILE A 2 12.57 6.50 -6.96
N GLN A 3 11.43 7.19 -6.97
CA GLN A 3 10.34 7.01 -6.02
C GLN A 3 9.09 6.64 -6.81
N GLN A 4 8.32 5.69 -6.32
CA GLN A 4 7.08 5.25 -6.94
C GLN A 4 5.91 5.50 -5.99
N PHE A 5 4.80 5.95 -6.54
CA PHE A 5 3.56 6.13 -5.79
C PHE A 5 2.59 5.01 -6.13
N LEU A 6 2.00 4.42 -5.09
CA LEU A 6 0.99 3.39 -5.18
C LEU A 6 -0.31 3.91 -4.57
N SER A 7 -1.42 3.61 -5.22
CA SER A 7 -2.75 3.87 -4.66
C SER A 7 -3.35 2.55 -4.21
N LEU A 8 -3.62 2.41 -2.90
CA LEU A 8 -4.22 1.22 -2.30
C LEU A 8 -5.56 1.55 -1.64
N GLU A 9 -6.60 0.80 -1.99
CA GLU A 9 -7.90 0.90 -1.35
C GLU A 9 -7.85 0.27 0.04
N TYR A 10 -7.91 1.11 1.10
CA TYR A 10 -7.86 0.59 2.46
C TYR A 10 -8.57 1.51 3.46
N GLY A 11 -9.28 0.91 4.42
CA GLY A 11 -10.10 1.69 5.35
C GLY A 11 -9.27 2.34 6.46
N ASN A 12 -8.33 1.59 7.04
CA ASN A 12 -7.61 1.99 8.25
C ASN A 12 -6.10 2.18 7.99
N LYS A 13 -5.60 3.42 8.15
CA LYS A 13 -4.19 3.78 7.96
C LYS A 13 -3.22 2.91 8.76
N LYS A 14 -3.52 2.64 10.04
CA LYS A 14 -2.62 1.88 10.92
C LYS A 14 -2.49 0.43 10.46
N ARG A 15 -3.61 -0.19 10.06
CA ARG A 15 -3.60 -1.56 9.53
C ARG A 15 -2.92 -1.64 8.17
N LEU A 16 -3.16 -0.66 7.30
CA LEU A 16 -2.47 -0.54 6.01
C LEU A 16 -0.96 -0.48 6.22
N LYS A 17 -0.50 0.45 7.07
CA LYS A 17 0.92 0.60 7.38
C LYS A 17 1.51 -0.70 7.92
N LYS A 18 0.84 -1.35 8.88
CA LYS A 18 1.30 -2.63 9.42
C LYS A 18 1.43 -3.71 8.34
N LYS A 19 0.47 -3.80 7.42
CA LYS A 19 0.52 -4.76 6.32
C LYS A 19 1.63 -4.45 5.32
N LEU A 20 1.88 -3.18 5.05
CA LEU A 20 3.01 -2.76 4.23
C LEU A 20 4.34 -2.99 4.95
N ASP A 21 4.41 -2.80 6.26
CA ASP A 21 5.59 -3.14 7.08
C ASP A 21 5.86 -4.65 7.02
N ASP A 22 4.82 -5.49 7.07
CA ASP A 22 4.93 -6.95 6.95
C ASP A 22 5.36 -7.39 5.52
N TYR A 23 4.91 -6.70 4.46
CA TYR A 23 5.16 -7.09 3.07
C TYR A 23 6.44 -6.47 2.47
N LEU A 24 6.60 -5.15 2.58
CA LEU A 24 7.73 -4.40 2.03
C LEU A 24 8.89 -4.26 3.01
N GLY A 25 8.63 -4.46 4.31
CA GLY A 25 9.58 -4.18 5.38
C GLY A 25 9.44 -2.77 5.95
N ILE A 26 9.86 -2.63 7.20
CA ILE A 26 9.82 -1.37 7.96
C ILE A 26 10.74 -0.34 7.28
N ASN A 27 10.25 0.90 7.11
CA ASN A 27 10.94 2.02 6.43
C ASN A 27 11.17 1.86 4.92
N ASN A 28 10.62 0.82 4.28
CA ASN A 28 10.65 0.66 2.82
C ASN A 28 9.41 1.24 2.11
N HIS A 29 8.59 2.00 2.84
CA HIS A 29 7.40 2.66 2.31
C HIS A 29 6.98 3.80 3.23
N GLU A 30 6.22 4.75 2.69
CA GLU A 30 5.65 5.88 3.42
C GLU A 30 4.22 6.12 2.98
N VAL A 31 3.27 6.07 3.92
CA VAL A 31 1.86 6.40 3.63
C VAL A 31 1.69 7.91 3.69
N VAL A 32 1.64 8.54 2.51
CA VAL A 32 1.66 9.99 2.30
C VAL A 32 0.30 10.60 2.60
N GLU A 33 -0.70 10.27 1.80
CA GLU A 33 -2.01 10.93 1.84
C GLU A 33 -3.15 9.92 1.64
N ARG A 34 -4.37 10.37 1.91
CA ARG A 34 -5.61 9.65 1.61
C ARG A 34 -6.37 10.43 0.56
N SER A 35 -6.63 9.80 -0.57
CA SER A 35 -7.50 10.32 -1.62
C SER A 35 -8.77 9.50 -1.67
N GLY A 36 -9.85 10.03 -1.07
CA GLY A 36 -11.14 9.34 -0.96
C GLY A 36 -11.06 8.04 -0.13
N ASN A 37 -11.27 6.89 -0.78
CA ASN A 37 -11.15 5.56 -0.17
C ASN A 37 -9.79 4.89 -0.40
N GLN A 38 -8.85 5.60 -1.04
CA GLN A 38 -7.52 5.09 -1.36
C GLN A 38 -6.46 5.81 -0.53
N TRP A 39 -5.40 5.10 -0.20
CA TRP A 39 -4.19 5.64 0.42
C TRP A 39 -3.09 5.69 -0.62
N GLN A 40 -2.39 6.81 -0.66
CA GLN A 40 -1.22 6.99 -1.49
C GLN A 40 0.02 6.60 -0.67
N ILE A 41 0.78 5.65 -1.20
CA ILE A 41 1.99 5.13 -0.58
C ILE A 41 3.17 5.44 -1.48
N MET A 42 4.15 6.14 -0.94
CA MET A 42 5.44 6.36 -1.57
C MET A 42 6.37 5.22 -1.22
N VAL A 43 7.00 4.64 -2.23
CA VAL A 43 7.99 3.58 -2.09
C VAL A 43 9.31 4.10 -2.65
N PRO A 44 10.41 4.14 -1.87
CA PRO A 44 11.70 4.68 -2.30
C PRO A 44 12.50 3.67 -3.16
N ARG A 45 11.81 2.76 -3.84
CA ARG A 45 12.37 1.81 -4.81
C ARG A 45 11.42 1.68 -5.99
N LYS A 46 11.95 1.20 -7.12
CA LYS A 46 11.12 0.79 -8.26
C LYS A 46 10.57 -0.59 -7.95
N LEU A 47 9.24 -0.70 -7.89
CA LEU A 47 8.54 -1.98 -7.84
C LEU A 47 8.30 -2.45 -9.26
N GLU A 48 8.44 -3.74 -9.49
CA GLU A 48 8.00 -4.34 -10.74
C GLU A 48 6.47 -4.32 -10.84
N GLU A 49 5.94 -4.33 -12.05
CA GLU A 49 4.48 -4.30 -12.28
C GLU A 49 3.79 -5.46 -11.55
N THR A 50 4.41 -6.64 -11.56
CA THR A 50 3.95 -7.82 -10.82
C THR A 50 3.92 -7.59 -9.31
N GLU A 51 4.92 -6.94 -8.72
CA GLU A 51 4.91 -6.62 -7.28
C GLU A 51 3.78 -5.66 -6.93
N VAL A 52 3.51 -4.69 -7.81
CA VAL A 52 2.42 -3.73 -7.62
C VAL A 52 1.07 -4.43 -7.64
N GLU A 53 0.84 -5.32 -8.61
CA GLU A 53 -0.38 -6.13 -8.69
C GLU A 53 -0.54 -7.03 -7.47
N GLU A 54 0.51 -7.73 -7.03
CA GLU A 54 0.48 -8.58 -5.84
C GLU A 54 0.15 -7.79 -4.58
N ILE A 55 0.74 -6.60 -4.38
CA ILE A 55 0.43 -5.74 -3.23
C ILE A 55 -1.04 -5.30 -3.29
N GLN A 56 -1.53 -4.89 -4.47
CA GLN A 56 -2.92 -4.48 -4.64
C GLN A 56 -3.89 -5.63 -4.37
N GLU A 57 -3.63 -6.83 -4.89
CA GLU A 57 -4.43 -8.02 -4.62
C GLU A 57 -4.40 -8.42 -3.15
N HIS A 58 -3.23 -8.48 -2.53
CA HIS A 58 -3.08 -8.83 -1.12
C HIS A 58 -3.89 -7.88 -0.23
N MET A 59 -3.91 -6.60 -0.57
CA MET A 59 -4.62 -5.57 0.20
C MET A 59 -6.13 -5.62 -0.04
N LYS A 60 -6.57 -5.91 -1.28
CA LYS A 60 -7.98 -6.17 -1.60
C LYS A 60 -8.53 -7.39 -0.87
N GLN A 61 -7.79 -8.50 -0.81
CA GLN A 61 -8.21 -9.70 -0.09
C GLN A 61 -8.39 -9.46 1.42
N HIS A 62 -7.61 -8.54 1.99
CA HIS A 62 -7.71 -8.15 3.39
C HIS A 62 -8.68 -6.99 3.65
N TYR A 63 -9.22 -6.37 2.61
CA TYR A 63 -10.35 -5.46 2.70
C TYR A 63 -11.62 -6.29 2.83
N LYS A 64 -11.92 -6.73 4.06
CA LYS A 64 -13.29 -7.17 4.36
C LYS A 64 -14.20 -5.97 4.10
N SER A 65 -14.87 -5.96 2.96
CA SER A 65 -16.12 -5.20 2.79
C SER A 65 -16.99 -5.55 3.99
N THR A 66 -17.11 -4.61 4.92
CA THR A 66 -18.18 -4.64 5.91
C THR A 66 -19.45 -4.35 5.13
N THR A 67 -20.05 -5.42 4.59
CA THR A 67 -21.46 -5.43 4.17
C THR A 67 -22.35 -5.11 5.36
#